data_AF-A0A535S497-F1
#
_entry.id   AF-A0A535S497-F1
#
_cell.length_a   1.000
_cell.length_b   1.000
_cell.length_c   1.000
_cell.angle_alpha   90.00
_cell.angle_beta   90.00
_cell.angle_gamma   90.00
#
_symmetry.space_group_name_H-M   'P 1'
#
loop_
_entity.id
_entity.type
_entity.pdbx_description
1 polymer ?
#
loop_
_entity_poly.entity_id
_entity_poly.type
_entity_poly.pdbx_seq_one_letter_code
_entity_poly.pdbx_strand_id
1 'polypeptide(L)'
;MIGNSATSPLRHTTLSSYHPTMMNWRQKGVGIARIIFGLVWAVDAILKWQPQFQNTFVEQVAAARDGQPGLIQGWISFWTNIVTVNPLLFARMEATTETALAVFLILGIFSNLTFIVGIFVSLSIWTIPEGFGGPYMPGSSTDIGTAFPYALLFAVLLFLSAGSYYGLDQWFTSRLGRLGFLAAGSFRRSRKHG
;
A
#
# COMPACT_ATOMS: atom_id res chain seq x y z
N MET A 1 -8.77 73.98 -15.62
CA MET A 1 -8.47 72.82 -14.76
C MET A 1 -9.22 71.63 -15.30
N ILE A 2 -8.52 70.71 -15.98
CA ILE A 2 -9.08 69.50 -16.59
C ILE A 2 -8.69 68.35 -15.67
N GLY A 3 -9.69 67.67 -15.07
CA GLY A 3 -9.48 66.52 -14.19
C GLY A 3 -9.47 65.22 -14.99
N ASN A 4 -8.38 64.46 -14.89
CA ASN A 4 -8.24 63.14 -15.50
C ASN A 4 -8.96 62.07 -14.67
N SER A 5 -9.88 61.34 -15.30
CA SER A 5 -10.55 60.17 -14.75
C SER A 5 -9.60 58.97 -14.70
N ALA A 6 -9.31 58.46 -13.51
CA ALA A 6 -8.53 57.25 -13.31
C ALA A 6 -9.35 56.00 -13.70
N THR A 7 -8.86 55.26 -14.68
CA THR A 7 -9.38 53.95 -15.09
C THR A 7 -8.94 52.87 -14.09
N SER A 8 -9.91 52.15 -13.54
CA SER A 8 -9.70 50.98 -12.67
C SER A 8 -9.21 49.79 -13.49
N PRO A 9 -8.12 49.10 -13.12
CA PRO A 9 -7.70 47.90 -13.82
C PRO A 9 -8.58 46.71 -13.39
N LEU A 10 -9.22 46.09 -14.38
CA LEU A 10 -9.97 44.84 -14.23
C LEU A 10 -9.09 43.76 -13.62
N ARG A 11 -9.49 43.28 -12.44
CA ARG A 11 -8.89 42.13 -11.77
C ARG A 11 -9.17 40.88 -12.59
N HIS A 12 -8.23 40.48 -13.43
CA HIS A 12 -8.28 39.20 -14.13
C HIS A 12 -8.22 38.06 -13.12
N THR A 13 -9.37 37.45 -12.86
CA THR A 13 -9.46 36.15 -12.19
C THR A 13 -8.80 35.14 -13.10
N THR A 14 -7.54 34.78 -12.82
CA THR A 14 -6.87 33.67 -13.49
C THR A 14 -7.58 32.39 -13.08
N LEU A 15 -8.58 31.98 -13.86
CA LEU A 15 -9.07 30.61 -13.86
C LEU A 15 -7.86 29.75 -14.21
N SER A 16 -7.29 29.09 -13.20
CA SER A 16 -6.21 28.11 -13.35
C SER A 16 -6.71 27.04 -14.31
N SER A 17 -6.35 27.16 -15.59
CA SER A 17 -6.64 26.17 -16.60
C SER A 17 -6.01 24.85 -16.16
N TYR A 18 -6.85 23.88 -15.83
CA TYR A 18 -6.42 22.51 -15.56
C TYR A 18 -5.93 21.94 -16.89
N HIS A 19 -4.64 22.10 -17.18
CA HIS A 19 -4.01 21.36 -18.25
C HIS A 19 -3.75 19.94 -17.73
N PRO A 20 -4.45 18.90 -18.23
CA PRO A 20 -4.05 17.55 -17.94
C PRO A 20 -2.70 17.35 -18.61
N THR A 21 -1.62 17.37 -17.84
CA THR A 21 -0.31 16.95 -18.32
C THR A 21 -0.48 15.54 -18.85
N MET A 22 -0.35 15.36 -20.17
CA MET A 22 -0.46 14.05 -20.78
C MET A 22 0.56 13.11 -20.14
N MET A 23 0.08 12.03 -19.51
CA MET A 23 0.96 11.06 -18.87
C MET A 23 1.82 10.37 -19.94
N ASN A 24 3.12 10.32 -19.71
CA ASN A 24 4.02 9.54 -20.56
C ASN A 24 3.78 8.03 -20.34
N TRP A 25 4.28 7.19 -21.25
CA TRP A 25 4.03 5.74 -21.19
C TRP A 25 4.53 5.08 -19.90
N ARG A 26 5.62 5.59 -19.30
CA ARG A 26 6.16 5.10 -18.02
C ARG A 26 5.20 5.37 -16.88
N GLN A 27 4.66 6.58 -16.80
CA GLN A 27 3.66 6.97 -15.80
C GLN A 27 2.38 6.15 -15.91
N LYS A 28 1.91 5.91 -17.15
CA LYS A 28 0.78 5.00 -17.39
C LYS A 28 1.10 3.59 -16.90
N GLY A 29 2.30 3.09 -17.22
CA GLY A 29 2.78 1.78 -16.77
C GLY A 29 2.79 1.65 -15.25
N VAL A 30 3.25 2.67 -14.51
CA VAL A 30 3.24 2.66 -13.03
C VAL A 30 1.82 2.58 -12.47
N GLY A 31 0.88 3.38 -13.01
CA GLY A 31 -0.52 3.32 -12.57
C GLY A 31 -1.18 1.97 -12.88
N ILE A 32 -0.90 1.39 -14.06
CA ILE A 32 -1.39 0.06 -14.44
C ILE A 32 -0.78 -1.02 -13.52
N ALA A 33 0.51 -0.95 -13.22
CA ALA A 33 1.18 -1.89 -12.31
C ALA A 33 0.56 -1.85 -10.91
N ARG A 34 0.24 -0.66 -10.38
CA ARG A 34 -0.48 -0.50 -9.11
C ARG A 34 -1.84 -1.21 -9.14
N ILE A 35 -2.61 -1.05 -10.22
CA ILE A 35 -3.93 -1.67 -10.38
C ILE A 35 -3.81 -3.19 -10.47
N ILE A 36 -2.90 -3.71 -11.31
CA ILE A 36 -2.65 -5.15 -11.43
C ILE A 36 -2.24 -5.73 -10.08
N PHE A 37 -1.37 -5.05 -9.35
CA PHE A 37 -0.97 -5.50 -8.02
C PHE A 37 -2.16 -5.50 -7.05
N GLY A 38 -3.02 -4.48 -7.09
CA GLY A 38 -4.27 -4.48 -6.34
C GLY A 38 -5.22 -5.63 -6.68
N LEU A 39 -5.26 -6.09 -7.94
CA LEU A 39 -6.01 -7.28 -8.33
C LEU A 39 -5.41 -8.57 -7.76
N VAL A 40 -4.08 -8.67 -7.67
CA VAL A 40 -3.41 -9.80 -6.99
C VAL A 40 -3.83 -9.86 -5.52
N TRP A 41 -3.79 -8.72 -4.82
CA TRP A 41 -4.28 -8.61 -3.44
C TRP A 41 -5.79 -8.92 -3.31
N ALA A 42 -6.60 -8.59 -4.32
CA ALA A 42 -8.02 -8.93 -4.30
C ALA A 42 -8.25 -10.44 -4.36
N VAL A 43 -7.48 -11.16 -5.18
CA VAL A 43 -7.54 -12.62 -5.25
C VAL A 43 -7.11 -13.23 -3.90
N ASP A 44 -6.00 -12.76 -3.33
CA ASP A 44 -5.52 -13.21 -2.02
C ASP A 44 -6.58 -13.00 -0.93
N ALA A 45 -7.14 -11.79 -0.83
CA ALA A 45 -8.20 -11.47 0.12
C ALA A 45 -9.44 -12.36 -0.03
N ILE A 46 -9.87 -12.69 -1.26
CA ILE A 46 -10.98 -13.63 -1.51
C ILE A 46 -10.67 -15.01 -0.93
N LEU A 47 -9.42 -15.47 -1.04
CA LEU A 47 -8.99 -16.74 -0.45
C LEU A 47 -8.98 -16.69 1.08
N LYS A 48 -8.59 -15.55 1.68
CA LYS A 48 -8.64 -15.36 3.14
C LYS A 48 -10.06 -15.41 3.71
N TRP A 49 -11.06 -15.00 2.94
CA TRP A 49 -12.46 -15.10 3.37
C TRP A 49 -13.04 -16.52 3.30
N GLN A 50 -12.33 -17.48 2.73
CA GLN A 50 -12.78 -18.87 2.68
C GLN A 50 -12.87 -19.48 4.09
N PRO A 51 -13.91 -20.30 4.37
CA PRO A 51 -14.05 -20.97 5.67
C PRO A 51 -12.82 -21.80 6.03
N GLN A 52 -12.19 -22.45 5.05
CA GLN A 52 -11.00 -23.26 5.28
C GLN A 52 -9.86 -22.44 5.87
N PHE A 53 -9.56 -21.27 5.30
CA PHE A 53 -8.50 -20.39 5.81
C PHE A 53 -8.78 -19.96 7.26
N GLN A 54 -10.03 -19.54 7.51
CA GLN A 54 -10.46 -19.03 8.82
C GLN A 54 -10.41 -20.13 9.91
N ASN A 55 -10.79 -21.36 9.56
CA ASN A 55 -10.82 -22.49 10.49
C ASN A 55 -9.43 -23.07 10.78
N THR A 56 -8.48 -22.98 9.84
CA THR A 56 -7.12 -23.49 10.00
C THR A 56 -6.07 -22.40 10.22
N PHE A 57 -6.48 -21.18 10.60
CA PHE A 57 -5.59 -20.03 10.70
C PHE A 57 -4.38 -20.28 11.63
N VAL A 58 -4.62 -20.85 12.82
CA VAL A 58 -3.55 -21.16 13.77
C VAL A 58 -2.60 -22.22 13.22
N GLU A 59 -3.13 -23.24 12.55
CA GLU A 59 -2.33 -24.31 11.94
C GLU A 59 -1.42 -23.75 10.85
N GLN A 60 -1.93 -22.87 10.00
CA GLN A 60 -1.13 -22.20 8.96
C GLN A 60 0.02 -21.38 9.55
N VAL A 61 -0.24 -20.60 10.60
CA VAL A 61 0.80 -19.82 11.29
C VAL A 61 1.81 -20.75 11.98
N ALA A 62 1.35 -21.84 12.61
CA ALA A 62 2.22 -22.77 13.32
C ALA A 62 3.09 -23.62 12.37
N ALA A 63 2.59 -23.96 11.19
CA ALA A 63 3.29 -24.78 10.19
C ALA A 63 4.61 -24.14 9.72
N ALA A 64 4.70 -22.80 9.75
CA ALA A 64 5.91 -22.06 9.39
C ALA A 64 7.11 -22.36 10.31
N ARG A 65 6.88 -23.02 11.46
CA ARG A 65 7.93 -23.38 12.44
C ARG A 65 8.78 -24.56 12.00
N ASP A 66 8.23 -25.47 11.21
CA ASP A 66 8.85 -26.77 10.99
C ASP A 66 10.19 -26.64 10.25
N GLY A 67 11.22 -27.30 10.78
CA GLY A 67 12.58 -27.24 10.22
C GLY A 67 13.32 -25.92 10.41
N GLN A 68 12.72 -24.90 11.04
CA GLN A 68 13.36 -23.60 11.24
C GLN A 68 14.45 -23.62 12.33
N PRO A 69 15.43 -22.71 12.31
CA PRO A 69 16.33 -22.47 13.42
C PRO A 69 15.57 -22.04 14.71
N GLY A 70 16.13 -22.37 15.88
CA GLY A 70 15.46 -22.16 17.17
C GLY A 70 14.98 -20.72 17.43
N LEU A 71 15.70 -19.70 16.96
CA LEU A 71 15.28 -18.29 17.07
C LEU A 71 14.01 -18.00 16.27
N ILE A 72 13.92 -18.48 15.03
CA ILE A 72 12.75 -18.30 14.16
C ILE A 72 11.58 -19.12 14.71
N GLN A 73 11.82 -20.33 15.20
CA GLN A 73 10.79 -21.11 15.89
C GLN A 73 10.23 -20.35 17.10
N GLY A 74 11.08 -19.71 17.91
CA GLY A 74 10.65 -18.91 19.06
C GLY A 74 9.82 -17.70 18.66
N TRP A 75 10.23 -16.98 17.60
CA TRP A 75 9.47 -15.86 17.04
C TRP A 75 8.08 -16.28 16.55
N ILE A 76 7.99 -17.36 15.78
CA ILE A 76 6.71 -17.85 15.27
C ILE A 76 5.86 -18.38 16.44
N SER A 77 6.45 -19.07 17.42
CA SER A 77 5.74 -19.52 18.64
C SER A 77 5.06 -18.37 19.37
N PHE A 78 5.76 -17.24 19.52
CA PHE A 78 5.21 -16.04 20.14
C PHE A 78 3.95 -15.56 19.40
N TRP A 79 4.00 -15.49 18.07
CA TRP A 79 2.84 -15.10 17.27
C TRP A 79 1.73 -16.15 17.27
N THR A 80 2.05 -17.44 17.19
CA THR A 80 1.08 -18.54 17.33
C THR A 80 0.31 -18.40 18.64
N ASN A 81 0.99 -18.10 19.76
CA ASN A 81 0.35 -17.90 21.06
C ASN A 81 -0.60 -16.69 21.06
N ILE A 82 -0.22 -15.58 20.40
CA ILE A 82 -1.08 -14.39 20.29
C ILE A 82 -2.33 -14.71 19.48
N VAL A 83 -2.18 -15.31 18.29
CA VAL A 83 -3.33 -15.56 17.40
C VAL A 83 -4.28 -16.60 17.98
N THR A 84 -3.77 -17.53 18.81
CA THR A 84 -4.58 -18.55 19.50
C THR A 84 -5.55 -17.95 20.52
N VAL A 85 -5.32 -16.72 21.01
CA VAL A 85 -6.25 -16.03 21.92
C VAL A 85 -7.63 -15.84 21.28
N ASN A 86 -7.66 -15.50 19.98
CA ASN A 86 -8.89 -15.43 19.21
C ASN A 86 -8.61 -15.62 17.70
N PRO A 87 -8.51 -16.87 17.23
CA PRO A 87 -8.08 -17.18 15.86
C PRO A 87 -8.93 -16.51 14.79
N LEU A 88 -10.25 -16.54 14.98
CA LEU A 88 -11.20 -15.99 14.03
C LEU A 88 -11.11 -14.47 13.94
N LEU A 89 -10.83 -13.77 15.05
CA LEU A 89 -10.60 -12.33 15.02
C LEU A 89 -9.37 -11.99 14.19
N PHE A 90 -8.23 -12.65 14.43
CA PHE A 90 -7.00 -12.39 13.68
C PHE A 90 -7.13 -12.74 12.19
N ALA A 91 -7.73 -13.88 11.87
CA ALA A 91 -7.99 -14.28 10.49
C ALA A 91 -8.91 -13.29 9.75
N ARG A 92 -9.92 -12.72 10.44
CA ARG A 92 -10.78 -11.67 9.87
C ARG A 92 -10.07 -10.33 9.77
N MET A 93 -9.22 -9.98 10.72
CA MET A 93 -8.40 -8.75 10.67
C MET A 93 -7.46 -8.79 9.48
N GLU A 94 -6.79 -9.92 9.24
CA GLU A 94 -5.95 -10.14 8.05
C GLU A 94 -6.79 -10.00 6.78
N ALA A 95 -7.84 -10.82 6.61
CA ALA A 95 -8.70 -10.78 5.42
C ALA A 95 -9.26 -9.37 5.15
N THR A 96 -9.68 -8.64 6.18
CA THR A 96 -10.18 -7.27 6.06
C THR A 96 -9.09 -6.30 5.64
N THR A 97 -7.88 -6.44 6.18
CA THR A 97 -6.73 -5.60 5.85
C THR A 97 -6.32 -5.81 4.40
N GLU A 98 -6.22 -7.05 3.93
CA GLU A 98 -5.90 -7.37 2.54
C GLU A 98 -6.98 -6.87 1.57
N THR A 99 -8.26 -7.00 1.96
CA THR A 99 -9.39 -6.45 1.19
C THR A 99 -9.26 -4.92 1.05
N ALA A 100 -8.95 -4.22 2.14
CA ALA A 100 -8.76 -2.77 2.11
C ALA A 100 -7.57 -2.37 1.23
N LEU A 101 -6.44 -3.07 1.34
CA LEU A 101 -5.27 -2.84 0.48
C LEU A 101 -5.62 -3.04 -1.00
N ALA A 102 -6.32 -4.12 -1.35
CA ALA A 102 -6.76 -4.39 -2.71
C ALA A 102 -7.61 -3.24 -3.27
N VAL A 103 -8.64 -2.82 -2.54
CA VAL A 103 -9.53 -1.73 -2.95
C VAL A 103 -8.75 -0.43 -3.10
N PHE A 104 -7.88 -0.09 -2.14
CA PHE A 104 -7.15 1.17 -2.15
C PHE A 104 -6.08 1.20 -3.25
N LEU A 105 -5.43 0.08 -3.56
CA LEU A 105 -4.52 -0.07 -4.69
C LEU A 105 -5.23 0.08 -6.03
N ILE A 106 -6.39 -0.56 -6.21
CA ILE A 106 -7.13 -0.48 -7.47
C ILE A 106 -7.60 0.96 -7.71
N LEU A 107 -8.25 1.56 -6.72
CA LEU A 107 -8.80 2.91 -6.84
C LEU A 107 -7.74 4.02 -6.77
N GLY A 108 -6.58 3.73 -6.17
CA GLY A 108 -5.55 4.73 -5.90
C GLY A 108 -6.02 5.81 -4.95
N ILE A 109 -6.57 5.38 -3.80
CA ILE A 109 -6.99 6.25 -2.71
C ILE A 109 -6.07 6.07 -1.51
N PHE A 110 -5.69 7.17 -0.85
CA PHE A 110 -4.75 7.17 0.27
C PHE A 110 -3.47 6.39 -0.07
N SER A 111 -2.92 6.61 -1.27
CA SER A 111 -1.93 5.70 -1.86
C SER A 111 -0.65 5.61 -1.03
N ASN A 112 -0.09 6.73 -0.56
CA ASN A 112 1.11 6.68 0.28
C ASN A 112 0.87 5.92 1.58
N LEU A 113 -0.28 6.13 2.24
CA LEU A 113 -0.65 5.37 3.43
C LEU A 113 -0.81 3.88 3.09
N THR A 114 -1.50 3.56 2.01
CA THR A 114 -1.72 2.21 1.51
C THR A 114 -0.40 1.50 1.24
N PHE A 115 0.57 2.18 0.62
CA PHE A 115 1.88 1.58 0.37
C PHE A 115 2.67 1.36 1.65
N ILE A 116 2.65 2.30 2.59
CA ILE A 116 3.33 2.15 3.89
C ILE A 116 2.73 0.99 4.68
N VAL A 117 1.40 0.94 4.79
CA VAL A 117 0.69 -0.17 5.45
C VAL A 117 0.99 -1.49 4.73
N GLY A 118 0.94 -1.50 3.40
CA GLY A 118 1.28 -2.65 2.57
C GLY A 118 2.68 -3.21 2.83
N ILE A 119 3.68 -2.35 3.04
CA ILE A 119 5.04 -2.77 3.45
C ILE A 119 4.98 -3.52 4.77
N PHE A 120 4.35 -2.95 5.80
CA PHE A 120 4.30 -3.58 7.12
C PHE A 120 3.49 -4.87 7.14
N VAL A 121 2.35 -4.92 6.43
CA VAL A 121 1.52 -6.12 6.30
C VAL A 121 2.32 -7.22 5.58
N SER A 122 2.97 -6.89 4.46
CA SER A 122 3.77 -7.86 3.70
C SER A 122 4.95 -8.40 4.53
N LEU A 123 5.64 -7.54 5.30
CA LEU A 123 6.69 -7.99 6.21
C LEU A 123 6.15 -8.85 7.36
N SER A 124 4.95 -8.55 7.86
CA SER A 124 4.31 -9.37 8.90
C SER A 124 4.01 -10.78 8.38
N ILE A 125 3.42 -10.88 7.18
CA ILE A 125 3.17 -12.16 6.50
C ILE A 125 4.48 -12.90 6.24
N TRP A 126 5.50 -12.20 5.75
CA TRP A 126 6.79 -12.82 5.46
C TRP A 126 7.47 -13.39 6.71
N THR A 127 7.46 -12.65 7.82
CA THR A 127 8.17 -13.04 9.04
C THR A 127 7.41 -14.05 9.91
N ILE A 128 6.09 -14.16 9.75
CA ILE A 128 5.22 -14.98 10.59
C ILE A 128 4.76 -16.25 9.85
N PRO A 129 3.69 -16.23 9.02
CA PRO A 129 3.22 -17.45 8.35
C PRO A 129 4.13 -17.94 7.22
N GLU A 130 5.05 -17.14 6.67
CA GLU A 130 6.04 -17.63 5.68
C GLU A 130 7.38 -18.01 6.32
N GLY A 131 7.59 -17.77 7.62
CA GLY A 131 8.83 -18.17 8.31
C GLY A 131 10.10 -17.61 7.66
N PHE A 132 10.07 -16.36 7.21
CA PHE A 132 11.14 -15.70 6.45
C PHE A 132 11.45 -16.35 5.09
N GLY A 133 10.54 -17.18 4.54
CA GLY A 133 10.76 -18.02 3.35
C GLY A 133 11.46 -19.35 3.62
N GLY A 134 11.93 -19.55 4.86
CA GLY A 134 12.62 -20.77 5.28
C GLY A 134 11.69 -21.96 5.51
N PRO A 135 12.26 -23.14 5.86
CA PRO A 135 13.67 -23.35 6.17
C PRO A 135 14.57 -23.43 4.92
N TYR A 136 15.75 -22.82 5.01
CA TYR A 136 16.76 -22.81 3.95
C TYR A 136 17.69 -24.01 4.08
N MET A 137 17.60 -24.93 3.13
CA MET A 137 18.49 -26.11 3.05
C MET A 137 19.31 -26.03 1.76
N PRO A 138 20.66 -26.07 1.85
CA PRO A 138 21.52 -26.07 0.68
C PRO A 138 21.12 -27.17 -0.31
N GLY A 139 20.84 -26.78 -1.56
CA GLY A 139 20.46 -27.70 -2.64
C GLY A 139 19.00 -28.19 -2.61
N SER A 140 18.16 -27.70 -1.70
CA SER A 140 16.74 -28.11 -1.64
C SER A 140 15.74 -26.96 -1.53
N SER A 141 16.03 -25.92 -0.75
CA SER A 141 15.12 -24.78 -0.57
C SER A 141 15.82 -23.46 -0.81
N THR A 142 15.26 -22.65 -1.72
CA THR A 142 15.75 -21.31 -2.08
C THR A 142 14.62 -20.27 -2.14
N ASP A 143 13.42 -20.63 -1.65
CA ASP A 143 12.27 -19.75 -1.69
C ASP A 143 12.44 -18.61 -0.67
N ILE A 144 12.33 -17.35 -1.10
CA ILE A 144 12.41 -16.21 -0.20
C ILE A 144 11.06 -15.83 0.41
N GLY A 145 9.98 -16.53 0.04
CA GLY A 145 8.61 -16.17 0.42
C GLY A 145 8.02 -15.15 -0.54
N THR A 146 6.70 -15.17 -0.68
CA THR A 146 5.98 -14.34 -1.66
C THR A 146 5.79 -12.93 -1.14
N ALA A 147 5.59 -12.77 0.17
CA ALA A 147 5.30 -11.48 0.78
C ALA A 147 6.51 -10.54 0.83
N PHE A 148 7.74 -11.06 0.82
CA PHE A 148 8.94 -10.20 0.80
C PHE A 148 9.07 -9.35 -0.49
N PRO A 149 8.98 -9.94 -1.71
CA PRO A 149 8.87 -9.17 -2.94
C PRO A 149 7.70 -8.16 -2.94
N TYR A 150 6.58 -8.47 -2.30
CA TYR A 150 5.45 -7.54 -2.20
C TYR A 150 5.79 -6.30 -1.37
N ALA A 151 6.51 -6.46 -0.26
CA ALA A 151 7.01 -5.32 0.53
C ALA A 151 7.91 -4.40 -0.32
N LEU A 152 8.80 -4.98 -1.13
CA LEU A 152 9.65 -4.22 -2.05
C LEU A 152 8.84 -3.51 -3.13
N LEU A 153 7.82 -4.18 -3.69
CA LEU A 153 6.95 -3.58 -4.70
C LEU A 153 6.16 -2.41 -4.13
N PHE A 154 5.62 -2.51 -2.91
CA PHE A 154 4.99 -1.38 -2.23
C PHE A 154 5.97 -0.22 -2.02
N ALA A 155 7.21 -0.49 -1.61
CA ALA A 155 8.24 0.55 -1.49
C ALA A 155 8.51 1.23 -2.84
N VAL A 156 8.65 0.46 -3.92
CA VAL A 156 8.82 1.00 -5.27
C VAL A 156 7.62 1.85 -5.71
N LEU A 157 6.39 1.39 -5.47
CA LEU A 157 5.17 2.15 -5.78
C LEU A 157 5.11 3.47 -4.99
N LEU A 158 5.55 3.46 -3.74
CA LEU A 158 5.69 4.66 -2.91
C LEU A 158 6.73 5.63 -3.49
N PHE A 159 7.94 5.14 -3.79
CA PHE A 159 9.01 5.97 -4.37
C PHE A 159 8.61 6.58 -5.72
N LEU A 160 7.88 5.84 -6.54
CA LEU A 160 7.39 6.30 -7.84
C LEU A 160 6.13 7.17 -7.74
N SER A 161 5.59 7.40 -6.54
CA SER A 161 4.34 8.12 -6.31
C SER A 161 3.19 7.56 -7.14
N ALA A 162 3.04 6.23 -7.20
CA ALA A 162 2.11 5.56 -8.10
C ALA A 162 0.62 5.97 -7.93
N GLY A 163 0.26 6.52 -6.76
CA GLY A 163 -1.05 7.13 -6.52
C GLY A 163 -1.38 8.30 -7.45
N SER A 164 -0.37 9.00 -7.98
CA SER A 164 -0.58 10.13 -8.89
C SER A 164 -0.93 9.72 -10.32
N TYR A 165 -0.99 8.43 -10.65
CA TYR A 165 -1.28 7.94 -12.00
C TYR A 165 -2.49 7.01 -11.95
N TYR A 166 -3.57 7.36 -12.67
CA TYR A 166 -4.86 6.64 -12.63
C TYR A 166 -5.45 6.46 -11.21
N GLY A 167 -5.01 7.25 -10.22
CA GLY A 167 -5.56 7.22 -8.86
C GLY A 167 -6.57 8.33 -8.63
N LEU A 168 -7.61 8.03 -7.85
CA LEU A 168 -8.56 9.03 -7.37
C LEU A 168 -7.90 10.05 -6.42
N ASP A 169 -6.72 9.75 -5.88
CA ASP A 169 -5.91 10.67 -5.08
C ASP A 169 -5.63 12.00 -5.77
N GLN A 170 -5.61 12.07 -7.10
CA GLN A 170 -5.50 13.33 -7.83
C GLN A 170 -6.62 14.32 -7.47
N TRP A 171 -7.81 13.80 -7.12
CA TRP A 171 -8.99 14.60 -6.79
C TRP A 171 -9.07 14.88 -5.28
N PHE A 172 -8.57 13.97 -4.44
CA PHE A 172 -8.57 14.13 -2.98
C PHE A 172 -7.42 14.98 -2.45
N THR A 173 -6.26 14.99 -3.12
CA THR A 173 -5.07 15.72 -2.67
C THR A 173 -5.34 17.23 -2.55
N SER A 174 -6.20 17.80 -3.41
CA SER A 174 -6.60 19.21 -3.34
C SER A 174 -7.52 19.53 -2.14
N ARG A 175 -8.24 18.52 -1.62
CA ARG A 175 -9.20 18.67 -0.50
C ARG A 175 -8.61 18.37 0.88
N LEU A 176 -7.53 17.58 0.95
CA LEU A 176 -6.97 17.09 2.21
C LEU A 176 -5.99 18.06 2.89
N GLY A 177 -5.59 19.16 2.24
CA GLY A 177 -4.70 20.17 2.83
C GLY A 177 -3.39 19.57 3.38
N ARG A 178 -3.16 19.67 4.70
CA ARG A 178 -1.96 19.12 5.37
C ARG A 178 -1.89 17.58 5.35
N LEU A 179 -3.03 16.90 5.22
CA LEU A 179 -3.11 15.43 5.11
C LEU A 179 -2.92 14.94 3.66
N GLY A 180 -2.64 15.84 2.71
CA GLY A 180 -2.41 15.48 1.31
C GLY A 180 -1.26 14.50 1.09
N PHE A 181 -0.32 14.38 2.05
CA PHE A 181 0.72 13.35 2.03
C PHE A 181 0.16 11.93 2.12
N LEU A 182 -0.95 11.70 2.84
CA LEU A 182 -1.54 10.36 2.96
C LEU A 182 -2.09 9.85 1.62
N ALA A 183 -2.43 10.78 0.72
CA ALA A 183 -2.82 10.53 -0.67
C ALA A 183 -1.57 10.42 -1.56
N ALA A 184 -1.54 11.11 -2.71
CA ALA A 184 -0.39 11.12 -3.63
C ALA A 184 0.50 12.37 -3.48
N GLY A 185 0.30 13.16 -2.42
CA GLY A 185 1.06 14.40 -2.18
C GLY A 185 2.53 14.13 -1.85
N SER A 186 3.44 14.94 -2.40
CA SER A 186 4.87 14.90 -2.05
C SER A 186 5.21 15.90 -0.95
N PHE A 187 6.25 15.61 -0.17
CA PHE A 187 6.74 16.46 0.92
C PHE A 187 7.28 17.84 0.45
N ARG A 188 7.44 18.05 -0.87
CA ARG A 188 8.15 19.21 -1.42
C ARG A 188 7.23 20.18 -2.15
N ARG A 189 6.55 21.04 -1.39
CA ARG A 189 6.13 22.37 -1.87
C ARG A 189 5.87 23.35 -0.72
N SER A 190 6.93 23.72 0.00
CA SER A 190 7.00 25.05 0.59
C SER A 190 8.01 25.86 -0.20
N ARG A 191 7.59 26.34 -1.38
CA ARG A 191 8.26 27.50 -1.98
C ARG A 191 7.64 28.70 -1.28
N LYS A 192 8.29 29.18 -0.21
CA LYS A 192 8.06 30.53 0.30
C LYS A 192 8.32 31.47 -0.88
N HIS A 193 7.25 32.06 -1.41
CA HIS A 193 7.38 33.30 -2.16
C HIS A 193 7.57 34.40 -1.12
N GLY A 194 8.83 34.80 -0.93
CA GLY A 194 9.19 36.11 -0.41
C GLY A 194 9.38 37.06 -1.57
#